data_AF-A0AAI9EAC2-F1
#
_entry.id   AF-A0AAI9EAC2-F1
#
_cell.length_a   1.000
_cell.length_b   1.000
_cell.length_c   1.000
_cell.angle_alpha   90.00
_cell.angle_beta   90.00
_cell.angle_gamma   90.00
#
_symmetry.space_group_name_H-M   'P 1'
#
loop_
_entity.id
_entity.type
_entity.pdbx_description
1 polymer ?
#
loop_
_entity_poly.entity_id
_entity_poly.type
_entity_poly.pdbx_seq_one_letter_code
_entity_poly.pdbx_strand_id
1 'polypeptide(L)'
;MGLHSRDVGYSSSLDCDDDSIILQKLGRWHNPRDEFDKLSERNHDSVLSCLAQSGNLVKHPDTVFVVKDMTATRIALAASKISIMGFSYGTQMTAEYISLFLQQVGQVRMDGALDHTTDKIVHFIEEGKSVDSKARELWGDQLKHVHNGKMKVNYAYNRESNGRKPQQLISSDILQVVRAFLYSAPSDWVQSDHALNDTAHANIERVSIRVEQTKK
;
A
#
# COMPACT_ATOMS: atom_id res chain seq x y z
N MET A 1 -13.81 7.95 18.35
CA MET A 1 -14.21 6.56 18.09
C MET A 1 -13.72 6.18 16.70
N GLY A 2 -13.19 4.96 16.53
CA GLY A 2 -12.86 4.41 15.21
C GLY A 2 -13.97 3.50 14.72
N LEU A 3 -14.18 3.46 13.40
CA LEU A 3 -15.14 2.58 12.74
C LEU A 3 -14.38 1.73 11.73
N HIS A 4 -14.55 0.41 11.80
CA HIS A 4 -14.14 -0.46 10.70
C HIS A 4 -15.17 -0.28 9.58
N SER A 5 -14.73 0.06 8.36
CA SER A 5 -15.62 0.06 7.19
C SER A 5 -16.14 -1.36 6.93
N ARG A 6 -17.05 -1.52 5.96
CA ARG A 6 -17.71 -2.80 5.65
C ARG A 6 -16.72 -3.94 5.43
N ASP A 7 -16.32 -4.32 4.24
CA ASP A 7 -15.13 -5.11 3.91
C ASP A 7 -13.84 -5.23 4.80
N VAL A 8 -13.65 -4.53 5.93
CA VAL A 8 -12.36 -4.50 6.66
C VAL A 8 -12.44 -4.84 8.15
N GLY A 9 -11.38 -5.44 8.67
CA GLY A 9 -11.15 -5.61 10.11
C GLY A 9 -12.22 -6.46 10.79
N TYR A 10 -12.91 -5.89 11.79
CA TYR A 10 -13.93 -6.61 12.57
C TYR A 10 -15.34 -6.58 11.95
N SER A 11 -15.52 -5.85 10.85
CA SER A 11 -16.76 -5.87 10.07
C SER A 11 -16.81 -7.11 9.15
N SER A 12 -17.91 -7.31 8.43
CA SER A 12 -18.00 -8.42 7.47
C SER A 12 -16.88 -8.31 6.42
N SER A 13 -16.01 -9.30 6.38
CA SER A 13 -14.81 -9.32 5.55
C SER A 13 -15.14 -9.49 4.07
N LEU A 14 -14.38 -8.80 3.22
CA LEU A 14 -14.27 -9.15 1.80
C LEU A 14 -13.23 -10.27 1.67
N ASP A 15 -13.70 -11.51 1.65
CA ASP A 15 -12.86 -12.68 1.51
C ASP A 15 -12.59 -13.01 0.03
N CYS A 16 -11.31 -13.13 -0.30
CA CYS A 16 -10.76 -13.49 -1.60
C CYS A 16 -9.62 -14.50 -1.37
N ASP A 17 -9.29 -15.35 -2.34
CA ASP A 17 -8.16 -16.28 -2.28
C ASP A 17 -6.84 -15.54 -2.56
N ASP A 18 -6.56 -14.53 -1.74
CA ASP A 18 -5.49 -13.57 -1.95
C ASP A 18 -4.10 -14.19 -1.71
N ASP A 19 -3.99 -15.11 -0.77
CA ASP A 19 -2.71 -15.75 -0.44
C ASP A 19 -2.18 -16.61 -1.60
N SER A 20 -3.05 -17.19 -2.42
CA SER A 20 -2.64 -18.00 -3.58
C SER A 20 -2.51 -17.19 -4.87
N ILE A 21 -3.18 -16.03 -4.97
CA ILE A 21 -3.24 -15.22 -6.20
C ILE A 21 -2.37 -13.95 -6.11
N ILE A 22 -2.47 -13.17 -5.02
CA ILE A 22 -1.77 -11.88 -4.86
C ILE A 22 -0.31 -12.06 -4.44
N LEU A 23 0.01 -13.09 -3.63
CA LEU A 23 1.40 -13.41 -3.26
C LEU A 23 2.20 -14.04 -4.41
N GLN A 24 1.58 -14.29 -5.58
CA GLN A 24 2.32 -14.67 -6.77
C GLN A 24 3.17 -13.50 -7.25
N LYS A 25 4.46 -13.60 -6.94
CA LYS A 25 5.49 -12.67 -7.37
C LYS A 25 5.35 -12.34 -8.86
N LEU A 26 5.15 -11.06 -9.15
CA LEU A 26 5.35 -10.54 -10.50
C LEU A 26 6.85 -10.56 -10.75
N GLY A 27 7.27 -11.28 -11.78
CA GLY A 27 8.68 -11.37 -12.14
C GLY A 27 9.23 -10.02 -12.58
N ARG A 28 10.53 -9.99 -12.86
CA ARG A 28 11.08 -8.86 -13.62
C ARG A 28 10.37 -8.79 -14.98
N TRP A 29 9.87 -7.61 -15.36
CA TRP A 29 9.19 -7.30 -16.63
C TRP A 29 10.13 -7.46 -17.85
N HIS A 30 10.65 -8.67 -18.10
CA HIS A 30 11.58 -8.94 -19.20
C HIS A 30 10.85 -9.06 -20.55
N ASN A 31 9.67 -9.68 -20.56
CA ASN A 31 8.74 -9.66 -21.68
C ASN A 31 7.46 -8.91 -21.26
N PRO A 32 7.32 -7.62 -21.56
CA PRO A 32 6.22 -6.80 -21.06
C PRO A 32 4.83 -7.30 -21.47
N ARG A 33 4.68 -7.93 -22.64
CA ARG A 33 3.38 -8.38 -23.13
C ARG A 33 2.92 -9.64 -22.41
N ASP A 34 3.73 -10.69 -22.41
CA ASP A 34 3.40 -11.94 -21.72
C ASP A 34 3.18 -11.73 -20.22
N GLU A 35 3.99 -10.85 -19.58
CA GLU A 35 3.83 -10.55 -18.16
C GLU A 35 2.57 -9.71 -17.88
N PHE A 36 2.19 -8.81 -18.79
CA PHE A 36 0.93 -8.09 -18.70
C PHE A 36 -0.27 -9.03 -18.82
N ASP A 37 -0.23 -9.96 -19.78
CA ASP A 37 -1.32 -10.92 -19.99
C ASP A 37 -1.50 -11.82 -18.76
N LYS A 38 -0.40 -12.32 -18.18
CA LYS A 38 -0.43 -13.06 -16.91
C LYS A 38 -0.98 -12.24 -15.75
N LEU A 39 -0.59 -10.96 -15.64
CA LEU A 39 -1.13 -10.07 -14.60
C LEU A 39 -2.64 -9.85 -14.79
N SER A 40 -3.08 -9.68 -16.03
CA SER A 40 -4.51 -9.53 -16.34
C SER A 40 -5.30 -10.79 -15.99
N GLU A 41 -4.77 -11.97 -16.29
CA GLU A 41 -5.40 -13.25 -15.93
C GLU A 41 -5.47 -13.42 -14.40
N ARG A 42 -4.38 -13.13 -13.67
CA ARG A 42 -4.38 -13.15 -12.20
C ARG A 42 -5.39 -12.19 -11.59
N ASN A 43 -5.49 -10.97 -12.12
CA ASN A 43 -6.48 -10.00 -11.66
C ASN A 43 -7.91 -10.50 -11.92
N HIS A 44 -8.15 -11.17 -13.05
CA HIS A 44 -9.44 -11.78 -13.36
C HIS A 44 -9.79 -12.89 -12.35
N ASP A 45 -8.86 -13.81 -12.09
CA ASP A 45 -9.05 -14.91 -11.15
C ASP A 45 -9.28 -14.42 -9.71
N SER A 46 -8.55 -13.37 -9.29
CA SER A 46 -8.76 -12.71 -7.99
C SER A 46 -10.19 -12.19 -7.86
N VAL A 47 -10.70 -11.49 -8.88
CA VAL A 47 -12.09 -10.99 -8.88
C VAL A 47 -13.09 -12.14 -8.80
N LEU A 48 -12.91 -13.21 -9.57
CA LEU A 48 -13.79 -14.39 -9.51
C LEU A 48 -13.78 -15.04 -8.13
N SER A 49 -12.61 -15.11 -7.50
CA SER A 49 -12.47 -15.63 -6.14
C SER A 49 -13.24 -14.77 -5.13
N CYS A 50 -13.11 -13.44 -5.21
CA CYS A 50 -13.87 -12.54 -4.35
C CYS A 50 -15.38 -12.72 -4.55
N LEU A 51 -15.84 -12.87 -5.80
CA LEU A 51 -17.26 -13.11 -6.11
C LEU A 51 -17.78 -14.42 -5.51
N ALA A 52 -16.97 -15.47 -5.53
CA ALA A 52 -17.34 -16.78 -4.99
C ALA A 52 -17.41 -16.79 -3.46
N GLN A 53 -16.57 -16.01 -2.78
CA GLN A 53 -16.36 -16.09 -1.34
C GLN A 53 -17.06 -14.97 -0.55
N SER A 54 -17.18 -13.77 -1.12
CA SER A 54 -17.70 -12.57 -0.42
C SER A 54 -19.21 -12.33 -0.58
N GLY A 55 -19.93 -13.22 -1.27
CA GLY A 55 -21.38 -13.12 -1.43
C GLY A 55 -21.84 -11.79 -2.04
N ASN A 56 -22.84 -11.12 -1.44
CA ASN A 56 -23.34 -9.84 -1.95
C ASN A 56 -22.46 -8.63 -1.56
N LEU A 57 -21.53 -8.76 -0.60
CA LEU A 57 -20.70 -7.65 -0.14
C LEU A 57 -19.83 -7.08 -1.27
N VAL A 58 -19.27 -7.96 -2.10
CA VAL A 58 -18.46 -7.63 -3.28
C VAL A 58 -19.16 -6.70 -4.29
N LYS A 59 -20.49 -6.57 -4.23
CA LYS A 59 -21.27 -5.67 -5.12
C LYS A 59 -21.29 -4.23 -4.63
N HIS A 60 -20.97 -4.00 -3.35
CA HIS A 60 -21.06 -2.70 -2.69
C HIS A 60 -19.86 -2.40 -1.75
N PRO A 61 -18.60 -2.61 -2.17
CA PRO A 61 -17.41 -2.27 -1.36
C PRO A 61 -17.00 -0.79 -1.50
N ASP A 62 -17.68 -0.03 -2.35
CA ASP A 62 -17.25 1.33 -2.69
C ASP A 62 -17.45 2.34 -1.54
N THR A 63 -16.72 3.45 -1.65
CA THR A 63 -16.70 4.53 -0.67
C THR A 63 -18.09 5.10 -0.37
N VAL A 64 -18.99 5.16 -1.36
CA VAL A 64 -20.36 5.71 -1.19
C VAL A 64 -21.13 4.85 -0.19
N PHE A 65 -21.00 3.54 -0.31
CA PHE A 65 -21.63 2.60 0.60
C PHE A 65 -21.00 2.59 1.99
N VAL A 66 -19.68 2.79 2.09
CA VAL A 66 -18.99 2.97 3.38
C VAL A 66 -19.52 4.22 4.12
N VAL A 67 -19.66 5.36 3.44
CA VAL A 67 -20.13 6.59 4.11
C VAL A 67 -21.61 6.54 4.47
N LYS A 68 -22.41 5.73 3.77
CA LYS A 68 -23.78 5.41 4.20
C LYS A 68 -23.80 4.64 5.52
N ASP A 69 -22.85 3.73 5.75
CA ASP A 69 -22.75 3.03 7.05
C ASP A 69 -22.39 3.99 8.18
N MET A 70 -21.55 4.99 7.92
CA MET A 70 -21.25 6.03 8.89
C MET A 70 -22.51 6.78 9.35
N THR A 71 -23.52 6.90 8.48
CA THR A 71 -24.82 7.48 8.87
C THR A 71 -25.57 6.58 9.84
N ALA A 72 -25.54 5.26 9.64
CA ALA A 72 -26.12 4.32 10.59
C ALA A 72 -25.42 4.40 11.95
N THR A 73 -24.10 4.49 11.98
CA THR A 73 -23.32 4.70 13.22
C THR A 73 -23.71 6.01 13.92
N ARG A 74 -23.83 7.12 13.19
CA ARG A 74 -24.27 8.41 13.74
C ARG A 74 -25.65 8.28 14.41
N ILE A 75 -26.60 7.61 13.75
CA ILE A 75 -27.96 7.39 14.27
C ILE A 75 -27.92 6.52 15.53
N ALA A 76 -27.15 5.43 15.53
CA ALA A 76 -27.01 4.53 16.67
C ALA A 76 -26.43 5.25 17.91
N LEU A 77 -25.57 6.26 17.70
CA LEU A 77 -25.04 7.12 18.75
C LEU A 77 -26.00 8.27 19.16
N ALA A 78 -27.20 8.35 18.59
CA ALA A 78 -28.15 9.44 18.76
C ALA A 78 -27.55 10.84 18.47
N ALA A 79 -26.53 10.91 17.61
CA ALA A 79 -25.84 12.17 17.30
C ALA A 79 -26.56 12.91 16.16
N SER A 80 -26.84 14.20 16.32
CA SER A 80 -27.43 15.00 15.24
C SER A 80 -26.45 15.25 14.09
N LYS A 81 -25.17 15.44 14.42
CA LYS A 81 -24.05 15.65 13.50
C LYS A 81 -22.87 14.76 13.86
N ILE A 82 -22.04 14.43 12.88
CA ILE A 82 -20.78 13.71 13.08
C ILE A 82 -19.59 14.64 12.83
N SER A 83 -18.62 14.63 13.75
CA SER A 83 -17.32 15.28 13.53
C SER A 83 -16.34 14.22 13.03
N ILE A 84 -15.61 14.51 11.95
CA ILE A 84 -14.81 13.53 11.20
C ILE A 84 -13.35 13.99 11.15
N MET A 85 -12.43 13.05 11.44
CA MET A 85 -11.00 13.19 11.18
C MET A 85 -10.62 12.13 10.14
N GLY A 86 -10.28 12.56 8.93
CA GLY A 86 -9.88 11.67 7.84
C GLY A 86 -8.37 11.72 7.62
N PHE A 87 -7.74 10.55 7.44
CA PHE A 87 -6.33 10.42 7.06
C PHE A 87 -6.22 9.66 5.75
N SER A 88 -5.37 10.10 4.82
CA SER A 88 -5.14 9.41 3.54
C SER A 88 -6.48 9.11 2.83
N TYR A 89 -6.79 7.85 2.50
CA TYR A 89 -8.09 7.45 1.93
C TYR A 89 -9.31 7.90 2.76
N GLY A 90 -9.16 8.04 4.09
CA GLY A 90 -10.19 8.60 4.96
C GLY A 90 -10.56 10.06 4.62
N THR A 91 -9.69 10.82 3.94
CA THR A 91 -10.02 12.15 3.42
C THR A 91 -11.00 12.08 2.26
N GLN A 92 -10.90 11.08 1.38
CA GLN A 92 -11.89 10.81 0.34
C GLN A 92 -13.23 10.41 0.95
N MET A 93 -13.23 9.52 1.95
CA MET A 93 -14.45 9.18 2.70
C MET A 93 -15.09 10.42 3.34
N THR A 94 -14.27 11.32 3.90
CA THR A 94 -14.74 12.55 4.52
C THR A 94 -15.39 13.47 3.50
N ALA A 95 -14.75 13.68 2.34
CA ALA A 95 -15.29 14.49 1.25
C ALA A 95 -16.61 13.91 0.70
N GLU A 96 -16.69 12.58 0.54
CA GLU A 96 -17.89 11.90 0.07
C GLU A 96 -19.04 12.03 1.10
N TYR A 97 -18.75 11.86 2.40
CA TYR A 97 -19.75 12.05 3.45
C TYR A 97 -20.28 13.49 3.48
N ILE A 98 -19.41 14.50 3.33
CA ILE A 98 -19.81 15.91 3.23
C ILE A 98 -20.74 16.14 2.04
N SER A 99 -20.40 15.56 0.89
CA SER A 99 -21.17 15.72 -0.35
C SER A 99 -22.58 15.12 -0.26
N LEU A 100 -22.72 13.97 0.40
CA LEU A 100 -24.01 13.29 0.55
C LEU A 100 -24.84 13.76 1.75
N PHE A 101 -24.19 14.19 2.84
CA PHE A 101 -24.82 14.38 4.15
C PHE A 101 -24.42 15.71 4.81
N LEU A 102 -24.28 16.79 4.03
CA LEU A 102 -23.79 18.10 4.48
C LEU A 102 -24.45 18.61 5.78
N GLN A 103 -25.77 18.43 5.90
CA GLN A 103 -26.53 18.90 7.08
C GLN A 103 -26.18 18.12 8.36
N GLN A 104 -25.66 16.90 8.22
CA GLN A 104 -25.26 16.02 9.32
C GLN A 104 -23.76 16.13 9.65
N VAL A 105 -23.04 17.11 9.08
CA VAL A 105 -21.60 17.32 9.35
C VAL A 105 -21.38 18.33 10.49
N GLY A 106 -20.50 17.94 11.41
CA GLY A 106 -19.96 18.75 12.50
C GLY A 106 -18.60 19.35 12.14
N GLN A 107 -17.59 19.15 12.99
CA GLN A 107 -16.22 19.58 12.71
C GLN A 107 -15.50 18.59 11.79
N VAL A 108 -14.68 19.09 10.87
CA VAL A 108 -13.93 18.26 9.93
C VAL A 108 -12.44 18.59 10.01
N ARG A 109 -11.61 17.54 10.02
CA ARG A 109 -10.17 17.62 9.79
C ARG A 109 -9.76 16.56 8.78
N MET A 110 -8.89 16.93 7.84
CA MET A 110 -8.39 16.03 6.80
C MET A 110 -6.87 16.19 6.74
N ASP A 111 -6.15 15.07 6.76
CA ASP A 111 -4.70 15.04 6.72
C ASP A 111 -4.23 14.00 5.67
N GLY A 112 -3.27 14.36 4.83
CA GLY A 112 -2.94 13.60 3.62
C GLY A 112 -4.10 13.55 2.63
N ALA A 113 -4.56 14.73 2.19
CA ALA A 113 -5.73 14.87 1.31
C ALA A 113 -5.56 14.14 -0.03
N LEU A 114 -6.54 13.32 -0.38
CA LEU A 114 -6.63 12.64 -1.67
C LEU A 114 -7.51 13.47 -2.61
N ASP A 115 -6.88 14.02 -3.67
CA ASP A 115 -7.59 14.71 -4.74
C ASP A 115 -8.16 13.72 -5.74
N HIS A 116 -9.44 13.39 -5.56
CA HIS A 116 -10.19 12.46 -6.39
C HIS A 116 -10.75 13.09 -7.67
N THR A 117 -10.43 14.37 -7.95
CA THR A 117 -10.79 15.05 -9.21
C THR A 117 -9.73 14.87 -10.29
N THR A 118 -8.53 14.41 -9.91
CA THR A 118 -7.42 14.15 -10.83
C THR A 118 -7.57 12.82 -11.55
N ASP A 119 -6.99 12.74 -12.74
CA ASP A 119 -6.89 11.47 -13.46
C ASP A 119 -6.04 10.47 -12.66
N LYS A 120 -6.47 9.20 -12.62
CA LYS A 120 -5.81 8.15 -11.83
C LYS A 120 -4.34 7.97 -12.21
N ILE A 121 -4.00 8.10 -13.50
CA ILE A 121 -2.61 7.98 -13.97
C ILE A 121 -1.79 9.16 -13.44
N VAL A 122 -2.35 10.37 -13.45
CA VAL A 122 -1.69 11.55 -12.89
C VAL A 122 -1.43 11.36 -11.41
N HIS A 123 -2.44 10.91 -10.66
CA HIS A 123 -2.30 10.59 -9.24
C HIS A 123 -1.16 9.58 -8.97
N PHE A 124 -1.11 8.47 -9.73
CA PHE A 124 -0.03 7.49 -9.61
C PHE A 124 1.35 8.07 -9.94
N ILE A 125 1.45 8.94 -10.94
CA ILE A 125 2.71 9.61 -11.30
C ILE A 125 3.16 10.56 -10.19
N GLU A 126 2.24 11.34 -9.62
CA GLU A 126 2.53 12.27 -8.53
C GLU A 126 2.99 11.55 -7.26
N GLU A 127 2.34 10.44 -6.92
CA GLU A 127 2.77 9.57 -5.83
C GLU A 127 4.19 9.03 -6.08
N GLY A 128 4.46 8.52 -7.28
CA GLY A 128 5.79 8.03 -7.66
C GLY A 128 6.87 9.11 -7.57
N LYS A 129 6.56 10.35 -7.98
CA LYS A 129 7.47 11.51 -7.83
C LYS A 129 7.73 11.86 -6.37
N SER A 130 6.71 11.80 -5.51
CA SER A 130 6.85 12.07 -4.09
C SER A 130 7.80 11.07 -3.41
N VAL A 131 7.61 9.78 -3.71
CA VAL A 131 8.49 8.69 -3.24
C VAL A 131 9.93 8.90 -3.72
N ASP A 132 10.14 9.18 -5.02
CA ASP A 132 11.48 9.46 -5.58
C ASP A 132 12.13 10.69 -4.94
N SER A 133 11.37 11.78 -4.74
CA SER A 133 11.86 12.98 -4.07
C SER A 133 12.31 12.71 -2.65
N LYS A 134 11.51 11.98 -1.86
CA LYS A 134 11.86 11.65 -0.47
C LYS A 134 13.06 10.70 -0.42
N ALA A 135 13.14 9.74 -1.33
CA ALA A 135 14.30 8.87 -1.46
C ALA A 135 15.58 9.67 -1.78
N ARG A 136 15.51 10.67 -2.67
CA ARG A 136 16.65 11.55 -2.98
C ARG A 136 17.02 12.48 -1.83
N GLU A 137 16.05 12.97 -1.07
CA GLU A 137 16.32 13.78 0.13
C GLU A 137 17.13 12.96 1.14
N LEU A 138 16.72 11.72 1.38
CA LEU A 138 17.33 10.86 2.42
C LEU A 138 18.66 10.24 1.97
N TRP A 139 18.75 9.79 0.72
CA TRP A 139 19.92 9.05 0.21
C TRP A 139 20.73 9.82 -0.83
N GLY A 140 20.39 11.07 -1.13
CA GLY A 140 21.01 11.87 -2.19
C GLY A 140 22.53 11.92 -2.11
N ASP A 141 23.11 12.06 -0.91
CA ASP A 141 24.56 12.07 -0.72
C ASP A 141 25.21 10.70 -0.95
N GLN A 142 24.52 9.61 -0.58
CA GLN A 142 24.96 8.26 -0.91
C GLN A 142 24.86 7.98 -2.43
N LEU A 143 23.90 8.62 -3.11
CA LEU A 143 23.67 8.52 -4.55
C LEU A 143 24.63 9.40 -5.40
N LYS A 144 25.22 10.47 -4.84
CA LYS A 144 26.19 11.34 -5.54
C LYS A 144 27.48 10.61 -5.96
N HIS A 145 27.86 9.54 -5.27
CA HIS A 145 29.01 8.72 -5.64
C HIS A 145 28.73 7.74 -6.81
N VAL A 146 27.53 7.81 -7.38
CA VAL A 146 27.05 6.97 -8.48
C VAL A 146 26.95 7.80 -9.76
N HIS A 147 28.06 7.96 -10.48
CA HIS A 147 28.01 8.58 -11.81
C HIS A 147 27.12 7.72 -12.75
N ASN A 148 26.17 8.37 -13.45
CA ASN A 148 25.18 7.82 -14.41
C ASN A 148 23.87 7.19 -13.88
N GLY A 149 23.46 7.46 -12.63
CA GLY A 149 22.03 7.51 -12.29
C GLY A 149 21.22 6.21 -12.42
N LYS A 150 21.81 5.02 -12.23
CA LYS A 150 21.05 3.77 -12.10
C LYS A 150 21.36 3.09 -10.76
N MET A 151 20.31 2.95 -9.94
CA MET A 151 20.33 2.19 -8.69
C MET A 151 20.05 0.71 -9.01
N LYS A 152 20.89 -0.20 -8.51
CA LYS A 152 20.69 -1.65 -8.63
C LYS A 152 20.48 -2.23 -7.22
N VAL A 153 19.25 -2.62 -6.92
CA VAL A 153 18.88 -3.25 -5.65
C VAL A 153 19.10 -4.76 -5.80
N ASN A 154 20.07 -5.30 -5.04
CA ASN A 154 20.35 -6.75 -5.03
C ASN A 154 19.46 -7.47 -3.99
N TYR A 155 19.09 -8.71 -4.31
CA TYR A 155 18.11 -9.55 -3.60
C TYR A 155 18.45 -9.85 -2.12
N ALA A 156 17.41 -10.07 -1.31
CA ALA A 156 17.49 -10.45 0.10
C ALA A 156 16.79 -11.81 0.33
N TYR A 157 17.30 -12.70 1.19
CA TYR A 157 16.81 -14.09 1.40
C TYR A 157 16.38 -14.42 2.85
N ASN A 158 15.12 -14.28 3.26
CA ASN A 158 14.78 -14.62 4.64
C ASN A 158 14.91 -16.14 4.94
N ARG A 159 15.69 -16.54 5.96
CA ARG A 159 15.61 -17.88 6.56
C ARG A 159 14.80 -17.83 7.86
N GLU A 160 13.74 -18.64 7.87
CA GLU A 160 13.08 -19.25 9.03
C GLU A 160 12.02 -18.42 9.80
N SER A 161 10.77 -18.85 9.60
CA SER A 161 9.77 -18.96 10.67
C SER A 161 8.92 -20.21 10.38
N ASN A 162 8.91 -21.17 11.30
CA ASN A 162 7.96 -22.28 11.39
C ASN A 162 7.88 -23.28 10.21
N GLY A 163 9.00 -23.90 9.82
CA GLY A 163 8.98 -25.13 9.00
C GLY A 163 8.47 -24.98 7.56
N ARG A 164 8.21 -23.75 7.08
CA ARG A 164 7.94 -23.44 5.67
C ARG A 164 9.23 -23.01 4.97
N LYS A 165 9.44 -23.45 3.72
CA LYS A 165 10.66 -23.19 2.94
C LYS A 165 10.92 -21.66 2.78
N PRO A 166 12.20 -21.21 2.76
CA PRO A 166 12.56 -19.80 2.57
C PRO A 166 11.94 -19.17 1.32
N GLN A 167 11.30 -18.01 1.43
CA GLN A 167 10.90 -17.20 0.27
C GLN A 167 12.01 -16.19 -0.07
N GLN A 168 12.57 -16.28 -1.28
CA GLN A 168 13.50 -15.30 -1.83
C GLN A 168 12.81 -13.94 -2.00
N LEU A 169 13.25 -12.87 -1.32
CA LEU A 169 12.71 -11.52 -1.58
C LEU A 169 13.16 -11.08 -2.96
N ILE A 170 12.22 -10.64 -3.79
CA ILE A 170 12.49 -10.12 -5.13
C ILE A 170 12.57 -8.59 -5.11
N SER A 171 13.02 -7.98 -6.21
CA SER A 171 13.19 -6.52 -6.30
C SER A 171 11.92 -5.75 -5.95
N SER A 172 10.72 -6.27 -6.26
CA SER A 172 9.45 -5.65 -5.88
C SER A 172 9.22 -5.67 -4.36
N ASP A 173 9.61 -6.75 -3.67
CA ASP A 173 9.44 -6.88 -2.22
C ASP A 173 10.28 -5.81 -1.51
N ILE A 174 11.51 -5.60 -1.97
CA ILE A 174 12.42 -4.58 -1.41
C ILE A 174 11.87 -3.17 -1.69
N LEU A 175 11.32 -2.92 -2.88
CA LEU A 175 10.71 -1.62 -3.20
C LEU A 175 9.48 -1.34 -2.34
N GLN A 176 8.65 -2.34 -2.03
CA GLN A 176 7.51 -2.16 -1.14
C GLN A 176 7.95 -1.86 0.30
N VAL A 177 9.01 -2.51 0.79
CA VAL A 177 9.61 -2.22 2.10
C VAL A 177 10.13 -0.79 2.15
N VAL A 178 10.91 -0.37 1.15
CA VAL A 178 11.41 1.02 1.05
C VAL A 178 10.25 2.02 1.02
N ARG A 179 9.22 1.77 0.20
CA ARG A 179 8.02 2.61 0.14
C ARG A 179 7.34 2.69 1.51
N ALA A 180 7.15 1.58 2.20
CA ALA A 180 6.53 1.55 3.53
C ALA A 180 7.27 2.43 4.54
N PHE A 181 8.60 2.41 4.53
CA PHE A 181 9.39 3.29 5.39
C PHE A 181 9.25 4.77 5.03
N LEU A 182 9.14 5.10 3.74
CA LEU A 182 8.96 6.50 3.31
C LEU A 182 7.67 7.15 3.85
N TYR A 183 6.71 6.37 4.37
CA TYR A 183 5.53 6.88 5.07
C TYR A 183 5.72 7.15 6.57
N SER A 184 6.82 6.70 7.20
CA SER A 184 7.05 6.82 8.64
C SER A 184 8.01 7.97 9.00
N ALA A 185 7.94 8.43 10.25
CA ALA A 185 8.79 9.53 10.72
C ALA A 185 10.26 9.08 10.71
N PRO A 186 11.25 9.96 10.41
CA PRO A 186 12.67 9.61 10.35
C PRO A 186 13.22 8.87 11.59
N SER A 187 12.61 9.06 12.76
CA SER A 187 12.93 8.33 14.00
C SER A 187 12.66 6.83 13.92
N ASP A 188 11.63 6.41 13.17
CA ASP A 188 11.22 5.02 13.02
C ASP A 188 12.23 4.22 12.18
N TRP A 189 13.19 4.91 11.56
CA TRP A 189 14.16 4.33 10.64
C TRP A 189 15.40 3.79 11.36
N VAL A 190 15.68 4.21 12.60
CA VAL A 190 16.76 3.58 13.40
C VAL A 190 16.42 2.11 13.67
N GLN A 191 15.14 1.79 13.91
CA GLN A 191 14.65 0.41 13.94
C GLN A 191 14.70 -0.27 12.57
N SER A 192 14.67 0.47 11.46
CA SER A 192 14.74 -0.07 10.10
C SER A 192 16.17 -0.43 9.67
N ASP A 193 17.18 0.33 10.08
CA ASP A 193 18.59 -0.03 9.84
C ASP A 193 18.94 -1.29 10.64
N HIS A 194 18.39 -1.39 11.87
CA HIS A 194 18.40 -2.63 12.63
C HIS A 194 17.55 -3.73 11.99
N ALA A 195 16.34 -3.49 11.46
CA ALA A 195 15.53 -4.54 10.85
C ALA A 195 16.13 -5.05 9.52
N LEU A 196 16.70 -4.17 8.70
CA LEU A 196 17.42 -4.54 7.48
C LEU A 196 18.74 -5.27 7.83
N ASN A 197 19.43 -4.87 8.91
CA ASN A 197 20.61 -5.58 9.43
C ASN A 197 20.26 -6.88 10.17
N ASP A 198 19.14 -6.98 10.88
CA ASP A 198 18.68 -8.16 11.62
C ASP A 198 18.11 -9.19 10.65
N THR A 199 17.44 -8.75 9.58
CA THR A 199 17.15 -9.60 8.42
C THR A 199 18.46 -10.06 7.74
N ALA A 200 19.53 -9.26 7.82
CA ALA A 200 20.89 -9.66 7.43
C ALA A 200 21.62 -10.55 8.45
N HIS A 201 21.12 -10.67 9.68
CA HIS A 201 21.66 -11.58 10.70
C HIS A 201 20.93 -12.93 10.74
N ALA A 202 19.68 -13.00 10.25
CA ALA A 202 18.97 -14.25 9.97
C ALA A 202 19.34 -14.81 8.58
N ASN A 203 20.61 -15.23 8.41
CA ASN A 203 21.13 -15.96 7.23
C ASN A 203 20.82 -15.34 5.83
N ILE A 204 20.77 -14.01 5.73
CA ILE A 204 21.06 -13.26 4.49
C ILE A 204 22.47 -12.70 4.66
N GLU A 205 23.47 -13.17 3.93
CA GLU A 205 24.88 -12.74 4.15
C GLU A 205 25.14 -11.23 4.11
N ARG A 206 24.21 -10.41 3.63
CA ARG A 206 24.15 -8.95 3.80
C ARG A 206 22.92 -8.43 3.06
N VAL A 207 22.10 -7.56 3.66
CA VAL A 207 21.41 -6.54 2.86
C VAL A 207 22.33 -5.34 2.77
N SER A 208 23.37 -5.45 1.94
CA SER A 208 24.12 -4.27 1.54
C SER A 208 23.44 -3.69 0.31
N ILE A 209 22.92 -2.47 0.39
CA ILE A 209 22.66 -1.65 -0.80
C ILE A 209 24.04 -1.31 -1.39
N ARG A 210 24.61 -2.24 -2.16
CA ARG A 210 25.84 -2.00 -2.92
C ARG A 210 25.45 -1.41 -4.25
N VAL A 211 25.79 -0.15 -4.43
CA VAL A 211 25.74 0.48 -5.74
C VAL A 211 26.95 -0.01 -6.54
N GLU A 212 26.71 -0.97 -7.44
CA GLU A 212 27.75 -1.48 -8.34
C GLU A 212 27.81 -0.65 -9.63
N GLN A 213 29.03 -0.22 -9.97
CA GLN A 213 29.35 0.41 -11.25
C GLN A 213 29.19 -0.62 -12.38
N THR A 214 28.25 -0.40 -13.30
CA THR A 214 28.21 -1.15 -14.56
C THR A 214 29.13 -0.46 -15.57
N LYS A 215 30.25 -1.09 -15.91
CA LYS A 215 31.06 -0.68 -17.07
C LYS A 215 30.28 -1.05 -18.35
N LYS A 216 30.35 -0.15 -19.35
CA LYS A 216 29.87 -0.39 -20.72
C LYS A 216 30.53 -1.60 -21.33
#